data_AF-A0A925J5V1-F1
#
_entry.id   AF-A0A925J5V1-F1
#
_cell.length_a   1.000
_cell.length_b   1.000
_cell.length_c   1.000
_cell.angle_alpha   90.00
_cell.angle_beta   90.00
_cell.angle_gamma   90.00
#
_symmetry.space_group_name_H-M   'P 1'
#
loop_
_entity.id
_entity.type
_entity.pdbx_description
1 polymer ?
#
loop_
_entity_poly.entity_id
_entity_poly.type
_entity_poly.pdbx_seq_one_letter_code
_entity_poly.pdbx_strand_id
1 'polypeptide(L)'
;MKILLIAMAVVEAAAGAAFLLIPAIAFSSLLSVPLDTPGGLVAARIAGAAIIGLAVACWRARNSAKGGAASGIVAAMLFYNIAAALIIVWAGLRLGIQSPVMWPAMVAHAALGSWCFTVLWLEKRRAA
;
A
#
# COMPACT_ATOMS: atom_id res chain seq x y z
N MET A 1 4.09 -8.66 -14.61
CA MET A 1 3.71 -8.85 -13.19
C MET A 1 4.91 -8.97 -12.26
N LYS A 2 5.96 -9.76 -12.58
CA LYS A 2 7.12 -9.93 -11.67
C LYS A 2 7.74 -8.63 -11.14
N ILE A 3 8.08 -7.68 -12.00
CA ILE A 3 8.68 -6.40 -11.60
C ILE A 3 7.74 -5.61 -10.68
N LEU A 4 6.47 -5.47 -11.08
CA LEU A 4 5.43 -4.82 -10.28
C LEU A 4 5.30 -5.44 -8.88
N LEU A 5 5.25 -6.78 -8.79
CA LEU A 5 5.14 -7.49 -7.52
C LEU A 5 6.40 -7.33 -6.64
N ILE A 6 7.59 -7.28 -7.22
CA ILE A 6 8.83 -6.98 -6.48
C ILE A 6 8.80 -5.55 -5.96
N ALA A 7 8.45 -4.57 -6.81
CA ALA A 7 8.38 -3.17 -6.43
C ALA A 7 7.41 -2.97 -5.26
N MET A 8 6.20 -3.53 -5.35
CA MET A 8 5.22 -3.49 -4.26
C MET A 8 5.74 -4.20 -3.02
N ALA A 9 6.32 -5.40 -3.14
CA ALA A 9 6.86 -6.10 -1.98
C ALA A 9 7.90 -5.28 -1.22
N VAL A 10 8.79 -4.57 -1.91
CA VAL A 10 9.81 -3.72 -1.27
C VAL A 10 9.20 -2.49 -0.63
N VAL A 11 8.31 -1.78 -1.34
CA VAL A 11 7.65 -0.56 -0.83
C VAL A 11 6.79 -0.88 0.39
N GLU A 12 5.94 -1.91 0.29
CA GLU A 12 5.08 -2.34 1.40
C GLU A 12 5.91 -2.86 2.57
N ALA A 13 7.01 -3.60 2.34
CA ALA A 13 7.88 -4.04 3.43
C ALA A 13 8.47 -2.85 4.21
N ALA A 14 8.93 -1.81 3.51
CA ALA A 14 9.47 -0.61 4.14
C ALA A 14 8.40 0.17 4.91
N ALA A 15 7.25 0.42 4.29
CA ALA A 15 6.12 1.13 4.92
C ALA A 15 5.57 0.36 6.12
N GLY A 16 5.32 -0.93 5.95
CA GLY A 16 4.82 -1.81 7.01
C GLY A 16 5.79 -1.94 8.18
N ALA A 17 7.11 -2.04 7.91
CA ALA A 17 8.12 -2.02 8.96
C ALA A 17 8.13 -0.70 9.74
N ALA A 18 7.97 0.45 9.06
CA ALA A 18 7.87 1.74 9.74
C ALA A 18 6.67 1.80 10.69
N PHE A 19 5.48 1.42 10.21
CA PHE A 19 4.26 1.38 11.04
C PHE A 19 4.31 0.32 12.16
N LEU A 20 5.02 -0.79 11.96
CA LEU A 20 5.13 -1.85 12.96
C LEU A 20 6.15 -1.53 14.06
N LEU A 21 7.33 -1.03 13.68
CA LEU A 21 8.46 -0.87 14.59
C LEU A 21 8.47 0.51 15.24
N ILE A 22 8.16 1.55 14.48
CA ILE A 22 8.20 2.96 14.90
C ILE A 22 6.88 3.70 14.62
N PRO A 23 5.73 3.18 15.09
CA PRO A 23 4.40 3.68 14.71
C PRO A 23 4.19 5.17 14.96
N ALA A 24 4.68 5.70 16.08
CA ALA A 24 4.52 7.12 16.42
C ALA A 24 5.22 8.02 15.41
N ILE A 25 6.46 7.69 15.04
CA ILE A 25 7.23 8.47 14.06
C ILE A 25 6.58 8.33 12.68
N ALA A 26 6.21 7.11 12.27
CA ALA A 26 5.60 6.86 10.97
C ALA A 26 4.27 7.61 10.80
N PHE A 27 3.38 7.49 11.79
CA PHE A 27 2.07 8.14 11.78
C PHE A 27 2.20 9.66 11.83
N SER A 28 3.00 10.19 12.74
CA SER A 28 3.17 11.64 12.88
C SER A 28 3.92 12.26 11.70
N SER A 29 4.82 11.53 11.04
CA SER A 29 5.41 11.99 9.78
C SER A 29 4.38 12.02 8.65
N LEU A 30 3.56 10.97 8.54
CA LEU A 30 2.55 10.88 7.48
C LEU A 30 1.45 11.91 7.65
N LEU A 31 0.96 12.14 8.87
CA LEU A 31 -0.23 12.95 9.11
C LEU A 31 0.07 14.30 9.79
N SER A 32 1.29 14.57 10.25
CA SER A 32 1.59 15.74 11.09
C SER A 32 0.74 15.81 12.38
N VAL A 33 0.22 14.67 12.84
CA VAL A 33 -0.62 14.54 14.04
C VAL A 33 0.04 13.55 15.01
N PRO A 34 0.11 13.83 16.31
CA PRO A 34 0.66 12.90 17.30
C PRO A 34 -0.14 11.58 17.34
N LEU A 35 0.57 10.47 17.48
CA LEU A 35 -0.02 9.16 17.81
C LEU A 35 0.28 8.83 19.28
N ASP A 36 -0.53 9.35 20.18
CA ASP A 36 -0.29 9.37 21.63
C ASP A 36 -1.22 8.45 22.44
N THR A 37 -2.25 7.87 21.80
CA THR A 37 -3.15 6.94 22.49
C THR A 37 -2.63 5.49 22.45
N PRO A 38 -2.75 4.72 23.55
CA PRO A 38 -2.40 3.30 23.54
C PRO A 38 -3.14 2.48 22.48
N GLY A 39 -4.43 2.78 22.27
CA GLY A 39 -5.23 2.16 21.21
C GLY A 39 -4.72 2.48 19.81
N GLY A 40 -4.35 3.74 19.54
CA GLY A 40 -3.76 4.16 18.27
C GLY A 40 -2.43 3.46 17.98
N LEU A 41 -1.58 3.30 19.00
CA LEU A 41 -0.31 2.56 18.87
C LEU A 41 -0.51 1.08 18.53
N VAL A 42 -1.52 0.42 19.11
CA VAL A 42 -1.86 -0.97 18.77
C VAL A 42 -2.39 -1.06 17.35
N ALA A 43 -3.32 -0.17 16.98
CA ALA A 43 -3.90 -0.13 15.63
C ALA A 43 -2.83 0.12 14.55
N ALA A 44 -1.90 1.05 14.78
CA ALA A 44 -0.81 1.33 13.85
C ALA A 44 0.11 0.13 13.63
N ARG A 45 0.42 -0.64 14.69
CA ARG A 45 1.21 -1.86 14.58
C ARG A 45 0.48 -2.97 13.84
N ILE A 46 -0.82 -3.13 14.09
CA ILE A 46 -1.66 -4.09 13.34
C ILE A 46 -1.69 -3.70 11.86
N ALA A 47 -1.85 -2.41 11.55
CA ALA A 47 -1.78 -1.92 10.17
C ALA A 47 -0.40 -2.21 9.54
N GLY A 48 0.69 -1.95 10.25
CA GLY A 48 2.05 -2.28 9.80
C GLY A 48 2.25 -3.78 9.53
N ALA A 49 1.75 -4.64 10.42
CA ALA A 49 1.79 -6.09 10.25
C ALA A 49 0.95 -6.56 9.03
N ALA A 50 -0.23 -5.96 8.82
CA ALA A 50 -1.06 -6.25 7.65
C ALA A 50 -0.35 -5.86 6.34
N ILE A 51 0.29 -4.69 6.32
CA ILE A 51 1.09 -4.22 5.17
C ILE A 51 2.29 -5.15 4.91
N ILE A 52 2.99 -5.62 5.95
CA ILE A 52 4.03 -6.65 5.80
C ILE A 52 3.44 -7.95 5.22
N GLY A 53 2.22 -8.32 5.62
CA GLY A 53 1.49 -9.43 5.00
C GLY A 53 1.29 -9.26 3.49
N LEU A 54 0.93 -8.05 3.03
CA LEU A 54 0.85 -7.72 1.60
C LEU A 54 2.22 -7.84 0.92
N ALA A 55 3.28 -7.37 1.57
CA ALA A 55 4.64 -7.49 1.07
C ALA A 55 5.05 -8.95 0.86
N VAL A 56 4.77 -9.82 1.83
CA VAL A 56 5.01 -11.27 1.75
C VAL A 56 4.19 -11.89 0.62
N ALA A 57 2.91 -11.54 0.50
CA ALA A 57 2.05 -12.04 -0.58
C ALA A 57 2.59 -11.64 -1.96
N CYS A 58 2.96 -10.37 -2.15
CA CYS A 58 3.58 -9.86 -3.37
C CYS A 58 4.90 -10.57 -3.68
N TRP A 59 5.75 -10.74 -2.65
CA TRP A 59 7.01 -11.43 -2.79
C TRP A 59 6.78 -12.87 -3.25
N ARG A 60 5.90 -13.63 -2.60
CA ARG A 60 5.62 -15.03 -2.97
C ARG A 60 5.04 -15.15 -4.39
N ALA A 61 4.16 -14.24 -4.78
CA ALA A 61 3.54 -14.24 -6.11
C ALA A 61 4.51 -13.86 -7.25
N ARG A 62 5.66 -13.25 -6.95
CA ARG A 62 6.60 -12.71 -7.98
C ARG A 62 7.12 -13.76 -8.97
N ASN A 63 7.23 -15.01 -8.52
CA ASN A 63 7.74 -16.13 -9.31
C ASN A 63 6.63 -17.11 -9.75
N SER A 64 5.37 -16.83 -9.41
CA SER A 64 4.26 -17.64 -9.90
C SER A 64 4.25 -17.58 -11.43
N ALA A 65 4.23 -18.76 -12.07
CA ALA A 65 4.03 -18.85 -13.52
C ALA A 65 2.75 -18.09 -13.90
N LYS A 66 2.73 -17.48 -15.09
CA LYS A 66 1.58 -16.71 -15.62
C LYS A 66 0.28 -17.46 -15.32
N GLY A 67 -0.56 -16.94 -14.44
CA GLY A 67 -1.73 -17.65 -13.91
C GLY A 67 -2.44 -16.88 -12.79
N GLY A 68 -3.68 -17.28 -12.49
CA GLY A 68 -4.65 -16.49 -11.72
C GLY A 68 -4.25 -16.08 -10.31
N ALA A 69 -3.30 -16.79 -9.67
CA ALA A 69 -2.83 -16.41 -8.33
C ALA A 69 -2.07 -15.06 -8.33
N ALA A 70 -1.20 -14.82 -9.32
CA ALA A 70 -0.49 -13.54 -9.44
C ALA A 70 -1.46 -12.40 -9.75
N SER A 71 -2.41 -12.63 -10.65
CA SER A 71 -3.44 -11.67 -11.04
C SER A 71 -4.37 -11.33 -9.87
N GLY A 72 -4.73 -12.32 -9.04
CA GLY A 72 -5.48 -12.12 -7.80
C GLY A 72 -4.75 -11.21 -6.81
N ILE A 73 -3.45 -11.43 -6.60
CA ILE A 73 -2.63 -10.54 -5.75
C ILE A 73 -2.52 -9.13 -6.34
N VAL A 74 -2.34 -8.99 -7.65
CA VAL A 74 -2.31 -7.67 -8.30
C VAL A 74 -3.68 -6.96 -8.18
N ALA A 75 -4.79 -7.68 -8.25
CA ALA A 75 -6.12 -7.11 -8.02
C ALA A 75 -6.33 -6.65 -6.56
N ALA A 76 -5.86 -7.43 -5.58
CA ALA A 76 -5.88 -7.02 -4.19
C ALA A 76 -5.02 -5.76 -3.95
N MET A 77 -3.84 -5.69 -4.57
CA MET A 77 -2.97 -4.51 -4.49
C MET A 77 -3.56 -3.29 -5.21
N LEU A 78 -4.30 -3.48 -6.31
CA LEU A 78 -5.05 -2.39 -6.95
C LEU A 78 -6.07 -1.79 -5.98
N PHE A 79 -6.86 -2.64 -5.32
CA PHE A 79 -7.82 -2.20 -4.32
C PHE A 79 -7.12 -1.48 -3.16
N TYR A 80 -6.06 -2.07 -2.59
CA TYR A 80 -5.31 -1.47 -1.50
C TYR A 80 -4.78 -0.08 -1.86
N ASN A 81 -4.15 0.08 -3.02
CA ASN A 81 -3.60 1.36 -3.47
C ASN A 81 -4.69 2.42 -3.64
N ILE A 82 -5.83 2.07 -4.24
CA ILE A 82 -6.94 3.00 -4.41
C ILE A 82 -7.53 3.39 -3.04
N ALA A 83 -7.78 2.40 -2.17
CA ALA A 83 -8.33 2.64 -0.84
C ALA A 83 -7.40 3.54 -0.01
N ALA A 84 -6.09 3.26 0.00
CA ALA A 84 -5.10 4.06 0.71
C ALA A 84 -5.05 5.51 0.18
N ALA A 85 -5.00 5.70 -1.14
CA ALA A 85 -5.02 7.03 -1.74
C ALA A 85 -6.29 7.80 -1.36
N LEU A 86 -7.46 7.16 -1.43
CA LEU A 86 -8.74 7.78 -1.07
C LEU A 86 -8.81 8.14 0.42
N ILE A 87 -8.27 7.30 1.31
CA ILE A 87 -8.21 7.59 2.75
C ILE A 87 -7.31 8.79 3.02
N ILE A 88 -6.15 8.90 2.36
CA ILE A 88 -5.24 10.05 2.49
C ILE A 88 -5.91 11.33 1.99
N VAL A 89 -6.56 11.29 0.83
CA VAL A 89 -7.33 12.43 0.27
C VAL A 89 -8.45 12.83 1.21
N TRP A 90 -9.21 11.85 1.72
CA TRP A 90 -10.30 12.09 2.66
C TRP A 90 -9.80 12.75 3.95
N ALA A 91 -8.68 12.29 4.51
CA ALA A 91 -8.07 12.91 5.68
C ALA A 91 -7.69 14.38 5.41
N GLY A 92 -7.14 14.67 4.24
CA GLY A 92 -6.82 16.04 3.84
C GLY A 92 -8.05 16.93 3.67
N LEU A 93 -9.07 16.45 2.97
CA LEU A 93 -10.26 17.24 2.63
C LEU A 93 -11.26 17.38 3.78
N ARG A 94 -11.41 16.35 4.63
CA ARG A 94 -12.45 16.29 5.67
C ARG A 94 -11.93 16.55 7.08
N LEU A 95 -10.68 16.19 7.36
CA LEU A 95 -10.06 16.40 8.67
C LEU A 95 -9.10 17.59 8.67
N GLY A 96 -8.84 18.22 7.52
CA GLY A 96 -7.90 19.34 7.38
C GLY A 96 -6.44 18.95 7.62
N ILE A 97 -6.13 17.65 7.61
CA ILE A 97 -4.79 17.13 7.91
C ILE A 97 -3.89 17.33 6.69
N GLN A 98 -2.73 17.98 6.88
CA GLN A 98 -1.77 18.23 5.82
C GLN A 98 -0.36 17.91 6.29
N SER A 99 0.38 17.13 5.48
CA SER A 99 1.80 16.84 5.69
C SER A 99 2.53 16.80 4.36
N PRO A 100 3.79 17.24 4.28
CA PRO A 100 4.64 17.03 3.11
C PRO A 100 4.74 15.57 2.68
N VAL A 101 4.59 14.61 3.61
CA VAL A 101 4.68 13.16 3.33
C VAL A 101 3.39 12.59 2.71
N MET A 102 2.23 13.24 2.91
CA MET A 102 0.96 12.80 2.31
C MET A 102 1.00 12.84 0.78
N TRP A 103 1.66 13.86 0.22
CA TRP A 103 1.78 14.02 -1.24
C TRP A 103 2.54 12.85 -1.88
N PRO A 104 3.79 12.53 -1.45
CA PRO A 104 4.49 11.33 -1.91
C PRO A 104 3.69 10.04 -1.70
N ALA A 105 3.03 9.86 -0.54
CA ALA A 105 2.24 8.67 -0.27
C ALA A 105 1.06 8.53 -1.24
N MET A 106 0.31 9.60 -1.46
CA MET A 106 -0.80 9.64 -2.42
C MET A 106 -0.34 9.36 -3.85
N VAL A 107 0.74 10.01 -4.30
CA VAL A 107 1.31 9.82 -5.64
C VAL A 107 1.81 8.40 -5.82
N ALA A 108 2.50 7.83 -4.82
CA ALA A 108 2.99 6.46 -4.85
C ALA A 108 1.83 5.46 -5.00
N HIS A 109 0.76 5.60 -4.21
CA HIS A 109 -0.42 4.74 -4.32
C HIS A 109 -1.13 4.90 -5.67
N ALA A 110 -1.30 6.13 -6.18
CA ALA A 110 -1.89 6.35 -7.50
C ALA A 110 -1.05 5.72 -8.64
N ALA A 111 0.27 5.88 -8.59
CA ALA A 111 1.20 5.30 -9.56
C ALA A 111 1.17 3.76 -9.51
N LEU A 112 1.28 3.16 -8.33
CA LEU A 112 1.22 1.70 -8.17
C LEU A 112 -0.16 1.14 -8.56
N GLY A 113 -1.24 1.84 -8.20
CA GLY A 113 -2.60 1.48 -8.59
C GLY A 113 -2.79 1.50 -10.11
N SER A 114 -2.38 2.57 -10.79
CA SER A 114 -2.44 2.64 -12.25
C SER A 114 -1.60 1.54 -12.93
N TRP A 115 -0.44 1.19 -12.36
CA TRP A 115 0.38 0.08 -12.86
C TRP A 115 -0.32 -1.28 -12.67
N CYS A 116 -0.96 -1.52 -11.52
CA CYS A 116 -1.77 -2.71 -11.31
C CYS A 116 -2.90 -2.82 -12.34
N PHE A 117 -3.65 -1.73 -12.54
CA PHE A 117 -4.75 -1.68 -13.51
C PHE A 117 -4.27 -1.97 -14.94
N THR A 118 -3.19 -1.32 -15.39
CA THR A 118 -2.66 -1.52 -16.74
C THR A 118 -2.20 -2.96 -16.97
N VAL A 119 -1.55 -3.59 -15.99
CA VAL A 119 -1.10 -4.99 -16.09
C VAL A 119 -2.29 -5.96 -16.17
N LEU A 120 -3.31 -5.78 -15.33
CA LEU A 120 -4.52 -6.62 -15.36
C LEU A 120 -5.31 -6.46 -16.65
N TRP A 121 -5.41 -5.23 -17.15
CA TRP A 121 -6.09 -4.94 -18.40
C TRP A 121 -5.36 -5.55 -19.60
N LEU A 122 -4.03 -5.46 -19.65
CA LEU A 122 -3.22 -6.09 -20.69
C LEU A 122 -3.29 -7.62 -20.63
N GLU A 123 -3.38 -8.21 -19.44
CA GLU A 123 -3.60 -9.64 -19.28
C GLU A 123 -4.97 -10.05 -19.84
N LYS A 124 -6.04 -9.37 -19.45
CA LYS A 124 -7.40 -9.64 -19.95
C LYS A 124 -7.48 -9.54 -21.47
N ARG A 125 -6.81 -8.54 -22.06
CA ARG A 125 -6.73 -8.37 -23.53
C ARG A 125 -5.95 -9.46 -24.26
N ARG A 126 -4.99 -10.13 -23.60
CA ARG A 126 -4.24 -11.25 -24.20
C ARG A 126 -4.98 -12.58 -24.09
N ALA A 127 -5.99 -12.65 -23.22
CA ALA A 127 -6.80 -13.84 -22.98
C ALA A 127 -8.14 -13.84 -23.76
N ALA A 128 -8.46 -12.74 -24.43
CA ALA A 128 -9.60 -12.58 -25.34
C ALA A 128 -9.13 -12.72 -26.78
#